data_AF-A0AAD8PLC9-F1
#
_entry.id   AF-A0AAD8PLC9-F1
#
_cell.length_a   1.000
_cell.length_b   1.000
_cell.length_c   1.000
_cell.angle_alpha   90.00
_cell.angle_beta   90.00
_cell.angle_gamma   90.00
#
_symmetry.space_group_name_H-M   'P 1'
#
loop_
_entity.id
_entity.type
_entity.pdbx_description
1 polymer ?
#
loop_
_entity_poly.entity_id
_entity_poly.type
_entity_poly.pdbx_seq_one_letter_code
_entity_poly.pdbx_strand_id
1 'polypeptide(L)'
;MSEIFLKAQAELSSDSSVLFSSEVVKAHRPNNDSDVKLVVRTPTGTKLIIAKKLAIAIPPKKSVFSKYIDAGYYVGALKNSGFLENASISNAAEGNTKYDLPFLPAAYSSSASRIPGVPFTTYSTPETSESEPLTDEEVKTDIINTAKRILKQNPDLFEKTEPEFVAFHAHSPANREIVVTEKNSLDETSLLPLRARY
;
A
#
# COMPACT_ATOMS: atom_id res chain seq x y z
N MET A 1 -8.88 -7.28 8.94
CA MET A 1 -9.98 -7.33 7.95
C MET A 1 -11.22 -6.75 8.62
N SER A 2 -11.90 -5.78 8.00
CA SER A 2 -12.99 -5.02 8.65
C SER A 2 -14.29 -5.85 8.74
N GLU A 3 -14.99 -5.78 9.87
CA GLU A 3 -16.28 -6.44 10.13
C GLU A 3 -17.33 -6.14 9.04
N ILE A 4 -17.25 -4.95 8.43
CA ILE A 4 -18.16 -4.53 7.37
C ILE A 4 -18.09 -5.42 6.13
N PHE A 5 -16.90 -5.92 5.79
CA PHE A 5 -16.72 -6.79 4.62
C PHE A 5 -17.27 -8.18 4.88
N LEU A 6 -17.18 -8.69 6.12
CA LEU A 6 -17.78 -9.96 6.51
C LEU A 6 -19.30 -9.90 6.41
N LYS A 7 -19.90 -8.81 6.89
CA LYS A 7 -21.36 -8.57 6.78
C LYS A 7 -21.80 -8.46 5.32
N ALA A 8 -21.09 -7.68 4.51
CA ALA A 8 -21.38 -7.56 3.08
C ALA A 8 -21.22 -8.89 2.33
N GLN A 9 -20.21 -9.68 2.65
CA GLN A 9 -20.04 -11.03 2.12
C GLN A 9 -21.22 -11.93 2.47
N ALA A 10 -21.68 -11.92 3.73
CA ALA A 10 -22.79 -12.75 4.17
C ALA A 10 -24.08 -12.44 3.38
N GLU A 11 -24.39 -11.15 3.24
CA GLU A 11 -25.54 -10.66 2.45
C GLU A 11 -25.44 -11.10 0.97
N LEU A 12 -24.29 -10.89 0.34
CA LEU A 12 -24.15 -11.24 -1.08
C LEU A 12 -24.14 -12.77 -1.32
N SER A 13 -23.77 -13.54 -0.29
CA SER A 13 -23.76 -15.00 -0.36
C SER A 13 -25.17 -15.59 -0.22
N SER A 14 -26.05 -14.99 0.57
CA SER A 14 -27.45 -15.46 0.66
C SER A 14 -28.18 -15.35 -0.67
N ASP A 15 -27.83 -14.36 -1.49
CA ASP A 15 -28.39 -14.16 -2.83
C ASP A 15 -27.59 -14.88 -3.93
N SER A 16 -26.62 -15.74 -3.58
CA SER A 16 -25.73 -16.39 -4.55
C SER A 16 -25.05 -15.42 -5.54
N SER A 17 -24.85 -14.17 -5.10
CA SER A 17 -24.40 -13.05 -5.94
C SER A 17 -22.88 -12.85 -5.92
N VAL A 18 -22.15 -13.74 -5.23
CA VAL A 18 -20.67 -13.75 -5.18
C VAL A 18 -20.14 -15.14 -5.54
N LEU A 19 -19.09 -15.16 -6.36
CA LEU A 19 -18.36 -16.37 -6.71
C LEU A 19 -16.97 -16.35 -6.06
N PHE A 20 -16.82 -17.08 -4.95
CA PHE A 20 -15.51 -17.26 -4.30
C PHE A 20 -14.61 -18.23 -5.06
N SER A 21 -13.30 -18.08 -4.86
CA SER A 21 -12.27 -18.92 -5.48
C SER A 21 -12.44 -19.03 -7.00
N SER A 22 -12.81 -17.92 -7.62
CA SER A 22 -13.13 -17.84 -9.04
C SER A 22 -12.19 -16.90 -9.78
N GLU A 23 -12.02 -17.15 -11.08
CA GLU A 23 -11.16 -16.36 -11.94
C GLU A 23 -11.85 -16.10 -13.28
N VAL A 24 -11.90 -14.83 -13.69
CA VAL A 24 -12.34 -14.45 -15.03
C VAL A 24 -11.21 -14.78 -16.02
N VAL A 25 -11.39 -15.83 -16.81
CA VAL A 25 -10.37 -16.31 -17.77
C VAL A 25 -10.53 -15.68 -19.15
N LYS A 26 -11.73 -15.21 -19.48
CA LYS A 26 -12.00 -14.49 -20.73
C LYS A 26 -13.08 -13.44 -20.50
N ALA A 27 -12.89 -12.26 -21.06
CA ALA A 27 -13.89 -11.21 -21.10
C ALA A 27 -14.11 -10.80 -22.56
N HIS A 28 -15.36 -10.60 -22.94
CA HIS A 28 -15.75 -10.03 -24.21
C HIS A 28 -16.69 -8.86 -23.94
N ARG A 29 -16.24 -7.66 -24.29
CA ARG A 29 -17.02 -6.43 -24.26
C ARG A 29 -17.26 -5.99 -25.71
N PRO A 30 -18.47 -6.10 -26.22
CA PRO A 30 -18.83 -5.62 -27.56
C PRO A 30 -18.74 -4.08 -27.64
N ASN A 31 -18.49 -3.56 -28.85
CA ASN A 31 -18.47 -2.11 -29.12
C ASN A 31 -19.87 -1.54 -29.45
N ASN A 32 -20.92 -2.33 -29.26
CA ASN A 32 -22.33 -1.96 -29.44
C ASN A 32 -23.08 -2.12 -28.10
N ASP A 33 -24.36 -1.75 -28.05
CA ASP A 33 -25.22 -1.87 -26.86
C ASP A 33 -25.59 -3.33 -26.49
N SER A 34 -24.73 -4.31 -26.82
CA SER A 34 -24.94 -5.70 -26.46
C SER A 34 -24.23 -6.11 -25.17
N ASP A 35 -24.73 -7.18 -24.55
CA ASP A 35 -24.30 -7.60 -23.23
C ASP A 35 -22.81 -8.02 -23.18
N VAL A 36 -22.16 -7.67 -22.08
CA VAL A 36 -20.82 -8.14 -21.70
C VAL A 36 -20.89 -9.63 -21.38
N LYS A 37 -19.90 -10.39 -21.87
CA LYS A 37 -19.78 -11.83 -21.59
C LYS A 37 -18.46 -12.13 -20.88
N LEU A 38 -18.55 -12.83 -19.75
CA LEU A 38 -17.39 -13.29 -18.99
C LEU A 38 -17.40 -14.82 -18.90
N VAL A 39 -16.26 -15.44 -19.17
CA VAL A 39 -16.04 -16.85 -18.85
C VAL A 39 -15.30 -16.90 -17.52
N VAL A 40 -15.92 -17.52 -16.53
CA VAL A 40 -15.42 -17.59 -15.16
C VAL A 40 -15.13 -19.04 -14.79
N ARG A 41 -13.89 -19.32 -14.41
CA ARG A 41 -13.48 -20.59 -13.82
C ARG A 41 -13.81 -20.56 -12.33
N THR A 42 -14.50 -21.58 -11.85
CA THR A 42 -14.84 -21.80 -10.43
C THR A 42 -14.32 -23.17 -9.99
N PRO A 43 -14.26 -23.48 -8.68
CA PRO A 43 -13.77 -24.78 -8.21
C PRO A 43 -14.60 -25.96 -8.75
N THR A 44 -15.87 -25.73 -9.06
CA THR A 44 -16.80 -26.76 -9.54
C THR A 44 -16.99 -26.75 -11.06
N GLY A 45 -16.21 -25.96 -11.80
CA GLY A 45 -16.28 -25.89 -13.26
C GLY A 45 -16.36 -24.47 -13.82
N THR A 46 -16.68 -24.35 -15.10
CA THR A 46 -16.71 -23.07 -15.83
C THR A 46 -18.14 -22.54 -15.96
N LYS A 47 -18.32 -21.23 -15.76
CA LYS A 47 -19.59 -20.51 -15.92
C LYS A 47 -19.46 -19.41 -16.98
N LEU A 48 -20.54 -19.18 -17.74
CA LEU A 48 -20.69 -18.02 -18.61
C LEU A 48 -21.59 -16.99 -17.90
N ILE A 49 -21.06 -15.81 -17.61
CA ILE A 49 -21.80 -14.68 -17.05
C ILE A 49 -22.11 -13.71 -18.18
N ILE A 50 -23.38 -13.31 -18.29
CA ILE A 50 -23.87 -12.32 -19.25
C ILE A 50 -24.45 -11.15 -18.45
N ALA A 51 -23.95 -9.94 -18.71
CA ALA A 51 -24.34 -8.75 -17.96
C ALA A 51 -24.40 -7.52 -18.86
N LYS A 52 -25.34 -6.61 -18.58
CA LYS A 52 -25.47 -5.34 -19.31
C LYS A 52 -24.30 -4.39 -19.08
N LYS A 53 -23.66 -4.47 -17.90
CA LYS A 53 -22.59 -3.57 -17.47
C LYS A 53 -21.50 -4.35 -16.73
N LEU A 54 -20.28 -3.85 -16.81
CA LEU A 54 -19.11 -4.39 -16.11
C LEU A 54 -18.42 -3.27 -15.31
N ALA A 55 -18.38 -3.45 -13.99
CA ALA A 55 -17.54 -2.64 -13.10
C ALA A 55 -16.29 -3.46 -12.74
N ILE A 56 -15.11 -2.87 -12.92
CA ILE A 56 -13.83 -3.51 -12.63
C ILE A 56 -13.23 -2.79 -11.43
N ALA A 57 -13.15 -3.49 -10.30
CA ALA A 57 -12.51 -3.02 -9.07
C ALA A 57 -11.14 -3.68 -8.84
N ILE A 58 -10.68 -4.51 -9.78
CA ILE A 58 -9.35 -5.12 -9.75
C ILE A 58 -8.35 -4.12 -10.36
N PRO A 59 -7.16 -3.93 -9.77
CA PRO A 59 -6.15 -3.05 -10.32
C PRO A 59 -5.79 -3.44 -11.77
N PRO A 60 -5.57 -2.47 -12.67
CA PRO A 60 -5.23 -2.76 -14.06
C PRO A 60 -3.88 -3.48 -14.20
N LYS A 61 -3.69 -4.21 -15.31
CA LYS A 61 -2.42 -4.85 -15.65
C LYS A 61 -1.36 -3.79 -16.02
N LYS A 62 -0.14 -3.96 -15.50
CA LYS A 62 1.00 -3.04 -15.68
C LYS A 62 1.32 -2.71 -17.15
N SER A 63 1.24 -3.69 -18.04
CA SER A 63 1.60 -3.54 -19.45
C SER A 63 0.75 -2.53 -20.21
N VAL A 64 -0.43 -2.17 -19.69
CA VAL A 64 -1.36 -1.24 -20.34
C VAL A 64 -1.13 0.21 -19.88
N PHE A 65 -0.40 0.41 -18.78
CA PHE A 65 -0.23 1.73 -18.16
C PHE A 65 1.19 1.87 -17.58
N SER A 66 2.15 2.19 -18.45
CA SER A 66 3.57 2.39 -18.10
C SER A 66 3.84 3.65 -17.26
N LYS A 67 2.79 4.37 -16.85
CA LYS A 67 2.89 5.64 -16.09
C LYS A 67 2.61 5.46 -14.60
N TYR A 68 2.37 4.24 -14.14
CA TYR A 68 2.15 4.00 -12.73
C TYR A 68 3.47 4.14 -11.97
N ILE A 69 3.45 4.98 -10.94
CA ILE A 69 4.42 4.95 -9.85
C ILE A 69 3.77 4.24 -8.67
N ASP A 70 4.55 3.37 -8.05
CA ASP A 70 4.20 2.51 -6.94
C ASP A 70 5.03 2.89 -5.70
N ALA A 71 4.45 2.73 -4.51
CA ALA A 71 5.21 2.77 -3.27
C ALA A 71 5.03 1.44 -2.52
N GLY A 72 6.11 0.95 -1.92
CA GLY A 72 6.07 -0.19 -1.01
C GLY A 72 5.50 0.25 0.34
N TYR A 73 4.51 -0.48 0.84
CA TYR A 73 3.97 -0.34 2.19
C TYR A 73 4.05 -1.68 2.90
N TYR A 74 4.65 -1.71 4.07
CA TYR A 74 4.88 -2.95 4.81
C TYR A 74 4.53 -2.74 6.27
N VAL A 75 3.99 -3.79 6.90
CA VAL A 75 3.60 -3.77 8.31
C VAL A 75 4.21 -4.96 9.02
N GLY A 76 4.92 -4.67 10.11
CA GLY A 76 5.51 -5.64 11.02
C GLY A 76 4.81 -5.65 12.37
N ALA A 77 4.51 -6.81 12.91
CA ALA A 77 4.15 -6.99 14.31
C ALA A 77 5.39 -7.45 15.09
N LEU A 78 5.84 -6.68 16.08
CA LEU A 78 7.09 -6.96 16.80
C LEU A 78 6.82 -7.39 18.23
N LYS A 79 7.44 -8.47 18.71
CA LYS A 79 7.56 -8.78 20.14
C LYS A 79 8.94 -8.34 20.63
N ASN A 80 9.11 -8.25 21.96
CA ASN A 80 10.37 -7.79 22.57
C ASN A 80 10.85 -6.46 21.99
N SER A 81 9.92 -5.58 21.62
CA SER A 81 10.22 -4.33 20.91
C SER A 81 10.92 -3.30 21.79
N GLY A 82 10.82 -3.42 23.12
CA GLY A 82 11.31 -2.44 24.08
C GLY A 82 10.42 -1.18 24.18
N PHE A 83 9.38 -1.10 23.37
CA PHE A 83 8.42 0.02 23.39
C PHE A 83 7.43 -0.12 24.54
N LEU A 84 7.07 1.01 25.15
CA LEU A 84 6.09 1.06 26.22
C LEU A 84 4.73 0.55 25.75
N GLU A 85 3.99 -0.10 26.65
CA GLU A 85 2.62 -0.51 26.39
C GLU A 85 1.77 0.72 26.04
N ASN A 86 0.96 0.61 24.99
CA ASN A 86 0.08 1.68 24.48
C ASN A 86 0.79 2.91 23.90
N ALA A 87 2.12 2.86 23.69
CA ALA A 87 2.83 3.95 23.03
C ALA A 87 2.49 4.04 21.53
N SER A 88 2.44 5.27 21.04
CA SER A 88 2.53 5.60 19.63
C SER A 88 3.84 6.34 19.41
N ILE A 89 4.71 5.76 18.60
CA ILE A 89 6.06 6.26 18.31
C ILE A 89 6.07 6.71 16.85
N SER A 90 6.44 7.97 16.63
CA SER A 90 6.79 8.48 15.30
C SER A 90 8.32 8.58 15.22
N ASN A 91 8.92 7.91 14.25
CA ASN A 91 10.36 8.01 14.01
C ASN A 91 10.63 9.33 13.27
N ALA A 92 11.00 10.36 14.02
CA ALA A 92 11.24 11.69 13.47
C ALA A 92 12.67 11.84 12.95
N ALA A 93 12.83 12.54 11.82
CA ALA A 93 14.15 12.97 11.36
C ALA A 93 14.62 14.21 12.11
N GLU A 94 15.89 14.23 12.50
CA GLU A 94 16.55 15.47 12.92
C GLU A 94 16.72 16.42 11.72
N GLY A 95 16.46 17.72 11.92
CA GLY A 95 16.80 18.76 10.94
C GLY A 95 15.64 19.36 10.13
N ASN A 96 14.41 19.39 10.67
CA ASN A 96 13.24 20.04 10.04
C ASN A 96 12.95 19.51 8.63
N THR A 97 12.83 18.19 8.46
CA THR A 97 12.17 17.67 7.27
C THR A 97 10.73 18.16 7.25
N LYS A 98 10.13 18.27 6.07
CA LYS A 98 8.72 18.67 5.96
C LYS A 98 7.87 17.65 6.76
N TYR A 99 7.26 18.10 7.85
CA TYR A 99 6.47 17.30 8.81
C TYR A 99 7.28 16.37 9.73
N ASP A 100 8.59 16.58 9.89
CA ASP A 100 9.48 15.81 10.77
C ASP A 100 9.50 14.30 10.48
N LEU A 101 9.14 13.89 9.25
CA LEU A 101 9.15 12.48 8.82
C LEU A 101 10.56 12.02 8.43
N PRO A 102 10.87 10.71 8.56
CA PRO A 102 12.15 10.16 8.15
C PRO A 102 12.24 10.13 6.63
N PHE A 103 13.47 10.21 6.09
CA PHE A 103 13.70 9.95 4.68
C PHE A 103 13.36 8.49 4.36
N LEU A 104 12.54 8.29 3.33
CA LEU A 104 12.19 6.95 2.86
C LEU A 104 13.35 6.36 2.03
N PRO A 105 13.56 5.04 2.07
CA PRO A 105 12.74 4.03 2.73
C PRO A 105 13.00 3.98 4.25
N ALA A 106 11.94 3.88 5.05
CA ALA A 106 12.06 3.89 6.50
C ALA A 106 10.84 3.32 7.24
N ALA A 107 11.09 2.76 8.43
CA ALA A 107 10.06 2.57 9.45
C ALA A 107 9.76 3.93 10.09
N TYR A 108 8.54 4.45 9.90
CA TYR A 108 8.20 5.81 10.31
C TYR A 108 7.23 5.87 11.49
N SER A 109 6.48 4.81 11.76
CA SER A 109 5.56 4.75 12.89
C SER A 109 5.54 3.39 13.54
N SER A 110 5.36 3.37 14.86
CA SER A 110 4.99 2.17 15.62
C SER A 110 3.85 2.50 16.55
N SER A 111 2.82 1.66 16.60
CA SER A 111 1.64 1.88 17.45
C SER A 111 1.25 0.58 18.14
N ALA A 112 0.64 0.70 19.32
CA ALA A 112 0.15 -0.45 20.04
C ALA A 112 -0.91 -1.21 19.22
N SER A 113 -0.84 -2.54 19.24
CA SER A 113 -1.88 -3.40 18.70
C SER A 113 -2.89 -3.78 19.78
N ARG A 114 -3.88 -4.61 19.41
CA ARG A 114 -4.80 -5.23 20.37
C ARG A 114 -4.15 -6.39 21.15
N ILE A 115 -2.91 -6.73 20.84
CA ILE A 115 -2.13 -7.78 21.50
C ILE A 115 -1.10 -7.08 22.41
N PRO A 116 -1.17 -7.25 23.74
CA PRO A 116 -0.20 -6.67 24.68
C PRO A 116 1.24 -7.04 24.31
N GLY A 117 2.14 -6.06 24.39
CA GLY A 117 3.57 -6.24 24.07
C GLY A 117 3.90 -6.45 22.59
N VAL A 118 2.91 -6.36 21.68
CA VAL A 118 3.12 -6.57 20.24
C VAL A 118 2.70 -5.35 19.43
N PRO A 119 3.50 -4.27 19.38
CA PRO A 119 3.21 -3.12 18.52
C PRO A 119 3.26 -3.47 17.03
N PHE A 120 2.50 -2.72 16.24
CA PHE A 120 2.63 -2.68 14.78
C PHE A 120 3.56 -1.56 14.36
N THR A 121 4.56 -1.89 13.55
CA THR A 121 5.50 -0.96 12.93
C THR A 121 5.22 -0.86 11.44
N THR A 122 5.08 0.37 10.95
CA THR A 122 4.81 0.67 9.55
C THR A 122 6.08 1.14 8.85
N TYR A 123 6.29 0.63 7.65
CA TYR A 123 7.42 0.93 6.78
C TYR A 123 6.93 1.35 5.41
N SER A 124 7.62 2.31 4.78
CA SER A 124 7.35 2.68 3.40
C SER A 124 8.60 2.98 2.60
N THR A 125 8.51 2.84 1.28
CA THR A 125 9.56 3.24 0.33
C THR A 125 9.20 4.56 -0.35
N PRO A 126 10.17 5.23 -1.00
CA PRO A 126 9.86 6.24 -1.99
C PRO A 126 8.99 5.66 -3.12
N GLU A 127 8.37 6.55 -3.87
CA GLU A 127 7.69 6.20 -5.12
C GLU A 127 8.71 5.73 -6.16
N THR A 128 8.41 4.61 -6.82
CA THR A 128 9.26 3.99 -7.84
C THR A 128 8.41 3.40 -8.96
N SER A 129 9.00 3.09 -10.11
CA SER A 129 8.33 2.28 -11.15
C SER A 129 8.27 0.79 -10.81
N GLU A 130 8.97 0.35 -9.76
CA GLU A 130 9.02 -1.04 -9.33
C GLU A 130 7.85 -1.37 -8.40
N SER A 131 7.17 -2.49 -8.63
CA SER A 131 6.06 -2.90 -7.76
C SER A 131 6.51 -3.50 -6.44
N GLU A 132 7.75 -3.99 -6.42
CA GLU A 132 8.40 -4.59 -5.27
C GLU A 132 9.78 -3.91 -5.17
N PRO A 133 9.81 -2.67 -4.66
CA PRO A 133 11.03 -1.87 -4.62
C PRO A 133 12.08 -2.42 -3.63
N LEU A 134 11.66 -3.25 -2.67
CA LEU A 134 12.51 -3.93 -1.69
C LEU A 134 11.99 -5.34 -1.42
N THR A 135 12.92 -6.24 -1.10
CA THR A 135 12.62 -7.59 -0.61
C THR A 135 12.11 -7.59 0.83
N ASP A 136 11.39 -8.65 1.22
CA ASP A 136 10.92 -8.84 2.59
C ASP A 136 12.08 -8.83 3.61
N GLU A 137 13.21 -9.44 3.27
CA GLU A 137 14.40 -9.53 4.13
C GLU A 137 15.05 -8.16 4.38
N GLU A 138 15.16 -7.33 3.35
CA GLU A 138 15.68 -5.96 3.46
C GLU A 138 14.80 -5.12 4.39
N VAL A 139 13.48 -5.17 4.18
CA VAL A 139 12.51 -4.41 4.99
C VAL A 139 12.52 -4.90 6.44
N LYS A 140 12.51 -6.22 6.67
CA LYS A 140 12.55 -6.79 8.02
C LYS A 140 13.82 -6.36 8.75
N THR A 141 14.97 -6.44 8.08
CA THR A 141 16.26 -6.05 8.65
C THR A 141 16.25 -4.57 9.06
N ASP A 142 15.75 -3.69 8.20
CA ASP A 142 15.73 -2.25 8.47
C ASP A 142 14.72 -1.86 9.57
N ILE A 143 13.58 -2.54 9.66
CA ILE A 143 12.62 -2.37 10.77
C ILE A 143 13.28 -2.72 12.11
N ILE A 144 13.97 -3.87 12.21
CA ILE A 144 14.66 -4.29 13.45
C ILE A 144 15.77 -3.29 13.80
N ASN A 145 16.57 -2.88 12.82
CA ASN A 145 17.63 -1.89 13.04
C ASN A 145 17.08 -0.55 13.50
N THR A 146 15.96 -0.11 12.92
CA THR A 146 15.29 1.13 13.32
C THR A 146 14.74 1.04 14.74
N ALA A 147 14.09 -0.07 15.12
CA ALA A 147 13.63 -0.28 16.48
C ALA A 147 14.81 -0.21 17.47
N LYS A 148 15.89 -0.96 17.22
CA LYS A 148 17.11 -0.92 18.06
C LYS A 148 17.72 0.48 18.16
N ARG A 149 17.73 1.24 17.05
CA ARG A 149 18.21 2.62 17.03
C ARG A 149 17.37 3.53 17.93
N ILE A 150 16.04 3.42 17.87
CA ILE A 150 15.11 4.16 18.75
C ILE A 150 15.39 3.84 20.23
N LEU A 151 15.52 2.56 20.59
CA LEU A 151 15.85 2.15 21.96
C LEU A 151 17.20 2.74 22.42
N LYS A 152 18.21 2.70 21.55
CA LYS A 152 19.55 3.22 21.86
C LYS A 152 19.57 4.73 22.07
N GLN A 153 18.78 5.47 21.30
CA GLN A 153 18.72 6.93 21.35
C GLN A 153 17.87 7.47 22.51
N ASN A 154 17.00 6.64 23.09
CA ASN A 154 16.09 7.04 24.15
C ASN A 154 16.17 6.10 25.37
N PRO A 155 17.36 5.96 26.00
CA PRO A 155 17.59 4.99 27.07
C PRO A 155 16.79 5.29 28.35
N ASP A 156 16.34 6.54 28.53
CA ASP A 156 15.52 6.95 29.69
C ASP A 156 14.04 6.59 29.51
N LEU A 157 13.61 6.29 28.28
CA LEU A 157 12.21 5.98 27.94
C LEU A 157 12.00 4.50 27.61
N PHE A 158 13.01 3.83 27.07
CA PHE A 158 12.88 2.46 26.57
C PHE A 158 14.00 1.55 27.05
N GLU A 159 13.63 0.30 27.32
CA GLU A 159 14.58 -0.75 27.66
C GLU A 159 15.25 -1.29 26.40
N LYS A 160 16.54 -1.60 26.50
CA LYS A 160 17.25 -2.30 25.42
C LYS A 160 16.81 -3.75 25.38
N THR A 161 16.19 -4.12 24.28
CA THR A 161 15.73 -5.49 24.00
C THR A 161 16.23 -5.95 22.64
N GLU A 162 15.88 -7.18 22.28
CA GLU A 162 16.10 -7.75 20.94
C GLU A 162 14.73 -7.92 20.25
N PRO A 163 14.30 -6.96 19.41
CA PRO A 163 13.02 -7.04 18.72
C PRO A 163 12.97 -8.23 17.77
N GLU A 164 11.80 -8.87 17.67
CA GLU A 164 11.58 -10.01 16.78
C GLU A 164 10.20 -9.90 16.11
N PHE A 165 10.09 -10.35 14.87
CA PHE A 165 8.80 -10.42 14.19
C PHE A 165 7.92 -11.54 14.74
N VAL A 166 6.67 -11.17 15.06
CA VAL A 166 5.55 -12.11 15.23
C VAL A 166 4.87 -12.37 13.89
N ALA A 167 4.70 -11.32 13.09
CA ALA A 167 4.10 -11.38 11.77
C ALA A 167 4.63 -10.25 10.89
N PHE A 168 4.62 -10.45 9.58
CA PHE A 168 5.01 -9.46 8.59
C PHE A 168 4.09 -9.56 7.38
N HIS A 169 3.64 -8.43 6.85
CA HIS A 169 2.85 -8.37 5.63
C HIS A 169 3.40 -7.28 4.71
N ALA A 170 3.68 -7.67 3.47
CA ALA A 170 3.95 -6.76 2.38
C ALA A 170 2.63 -6.39 1.69
N HIS A 171 2.35 -5.09 1.63
CA HIS A 171 1.25 -4.53 0.83
C HIS A 171 1.82 -3.82 -0.39
N SER A 172 2.92 -4.33 -0.96
CA SER A 172 3.54 -3.77 -2.16
C SER A 172 2.95 -4.41 -3.43
N PRO A 173 2.53 -3.61 -4.43
CA PRO A 173 2.45 -2.15 -4.43
C PRO A 173 1.21 -1.63 -3.68
N ALA A 174 1.36 -0.54 -2.93
CA ALA A 174 0.30 -0.01 -2.04
C ALA A 174 -0.52 1.12 -2.68
N ASN A 175 0.16 2.07 -3.32
CA ASN A 175 -0.43 3.21 -3.99
C ASN A 175 -0.07 3.14 -5.46
N ARG A 176 -1.08 3.25 -6.34
CA ARG A 176 -0.88 3.30 -7.79
C ARG A 176 -1.28 4.69 -8.28
N GLU A 177 -0.31 5.54 -8.52
CA GLU A 177 -0.55 6.89 -9.06
C GLU A 177 -0.08 6.98 -10.51
N ILE A 178 -0.77 7.77 -11.33
CA ILE A 178 -0.36 8.02 -12.72
C ILE A 178 0.42 9.32 -12.76
N VAL A 179 1.64 9.29 -13.26
CA VAL A 179 2.35 10.53 -13.60
C VAL A 179 1.71 11.16 -14.83
N VAL A 180 0.97 12.26 -14.64
CA VAL A 180 0.46 13.07 -15.75
C VAL A 180 1.57 14.03 -16.18
N THR A 181 2.35 13.65 -17.19
CA THR A 181 3.20 14.61 -17.89
C THR A 181 2.33 15.43 -18.83
N GLU A 182 2.03 16.69 -18.46
CA GLU A 182 1.55 17.66 -19.44
C GLU A 182 2.66 17.91 -20.46
N LYS A 183 2.39 17.64 -21.74
CA LYS A 183 3.18 18.23 -22.82
C LYS A 183 2.82 19.71 -22.88
N ASN A 184 3.50 20.53 -22.08
CA ASN A 184 3.52 21.97 -22.33
C ASN A 184 4.36 22.22 -23.58
N SER A 185 3.69 22.28 -24.74
CA SER A 185 4.23 22.97 -25.90
C SER A 185 4.12 24.47 -25.63
N LEU A 186 5.05 25.01 -24.85
CA LEU A 186 5.23 26.45 -24.77
C LEU A 186 6.09 26.87 -25.95
N ASP A 187 5.45 27.55 -26.89
CA ASP A 187 6.09 28.29 -27.99
C ASP A 187 6.98 29.40 -27.39
N GLU A 188 8.28 29.34 -27.70
CA GLU A 188 9.36 30.15 -27.14
C GLU A 188 9.37 31.63 -27.62
N THR A 189 8.26 32.19 -28.10
CA THR A 189 8.27 33.52 -28.74
C THR A 189 7.53 34.65 -28.01
N SER A 190 7.19 34.53 -26.73
CA SER A 190 6.60 35.68 -25.99
C SER A 190 7.08 35.85 -24.55
N LEU A 191 8.37 36.14 -24.38
CA LEU A 191 8.89 36.70 -23.13
C LEU A 191 9.01 38.23 -23.24
N LEU A 192 8.06 38.96 -22.66
CA LEU A 192 8.28 40.34 -22.21
C LEU A 192 8.54 40.31 -20.70
N PRO A 193 9.55 41.06 -20.18
CA PRO A 193 9.95 40.95 -18.79
C PRO A 193 9.03 41.76 -17.87
N LEU A 194 8.38 41.10 -16.91
CA LEU A 194 7.68 41.74 -15.80
C LEU A 194 8.67 41.96 -14.64
N ARG A 195 8.87 43.25 -14.33
CA ARG A 195 9.72 43.77 -13.26
C ARG A 195 9.23 43.33 -11.87
N ALA A 196 10.18 43.01 -11.00
CA ALA A 196 9.96 42.89 -9.56
C ALA A 196 9.50 44.23 -8.94
N ARG A 197 8.61 44.14 -7.95
CA ARG A 197 8.50 45.15 -6.90
C ARG A 197 8.48 44.44 -5.54
N TYR A 198 9.17 45.08 -4.60
CA TYR A 198 9.36 44.70 -3.20
C TYR A 198 8.06 44.42 -2.46
#